data_AF-A0A3C1S0L5-F1
#
_entry.id   AF-A0A3C1S0L5-F1
#
_cell.length_a   1.000
_cell.length_b   1.000
_cell.length_c   1.000
_cell.angle_alpha   90.00
_cell.angle_beta   90.00
_cell.angle_gamma   90.00
#
_symmetry.space_group_name_H-M   'P 1'
#
loop_
_entity.id
_entity.type
_entity.pdbx_description
1 polymer ?
#
loop_
_entity_poly.entity_id
_entity_poly.type
_entity_poly.pdbx_seq_one_letter_code
_entity_poly.pdbx_strand_id
1 'polypeptide(L)'
;MRGVAQTISYEIRLALIVIQFILCFTSYTAREHQYSNLCLVQTFPAFLIIWLVILLAETNRTPFDFSEGESELVSGFNIEYASTGFVLIFLSEYAIILLFSSSSVLFFTNTNLFSYSRRLIRICLAGV
;
A
#
# COMPACT_ATOMS: atom_id res chain seq x y z
N MET A 1 18.92 10.70 -6.08
CA MET A 1 17.80 11.60 -5.72
C MET A 1 16.45 11.21 -6.36
N ARG A 2 16.43 10.50 -7.50
CA ARG A 2 15.18 10.07 -8.17
C ARG A 2 14.38 9.03 -7.36
N GLY A 3 15.04 8.04 -6.75
CA GLY A 3 14.37 7.03 -5.90
C GLY A 3 13.72 7.60 -4.64
N VAL A 4 14.35 8.61 -4.00
CA VAL A 4 13.75 9.30 -2.85
C VAL A 4 12.50 10.10 -3.26
N ALA A 5 12.55 10.78 -4.41
CA ALA A 5 11.37 11.48 -4.93
C ALA A 5 10.24 10.50 -5.32
N GLN A 6 10.59 9.30 -5.80
CA GLN A 6 9.65 8.25 -6.15
C GLN A 6 8.89 7.72 -4.92
N THR A 7 9.63 7.34 -3.87
CA THR A 7 9.06 6.84 -2.61
C THR A 7 8.11 7.86 -1.97
N ILE A 8 8.55 9.12 -1.82
CA ILE A 8 7.68 10.20 -1.28
C ILE A 8 6.41 10.39 -2.12
N SER A 9 6.53 10.30 -3.45
CA SER A 9 5.38 10.46 -4.35
C SER A 9 4.36 9.33 -4.20
N TYR A 10 4.80 8.10 -3.96
CA TYR A 10 3.91 6.95 -3.77
C TYR A 10 3.32 6.90 -2.36
N GLU A 11 4.06 7.36 -1.34
CA GLU A 11 3.56 7.51 0.02
C GLU A 11 2.33 8.43 0.09
N ILE A 12 2.40 9.60 -0.56
CA ILE A 12 1.27 10.55 -0.62
C ILE A 12 0.06 9.91 -1.36
N ARG A 13 0.31 9.17 -2.45
CA ARG A 13 -0.76 8.50 -3.20
C ARG A 13 -1.42 7.38 -2.40
N LEU A 14 -0.65 6.62 -1.64
CA LEU A 14 -1.15 5.58 -0.73
C LEU A 14 -2.07 6.20 0.33
N ALA A 15 -1.67 7.31 0.95
CA ALA A 15 -2.50 8.03 1.91
C ALA A 15 -3.85 8.50 1.31
N LEU A 16 -3.83 9.07 0.10
CA LEU A 16 -5.04 9.53 -0.59
C LEU A 16 -6.02 8.38 -0.88
N ILE A 17 -5.51 7.20 -1.25
CA ILE A 17 -6.36 6.03 -1.57
C ILE A 17 -6.98 5.42 -0.33
N VAL A 18 -6.25 5.38 0.78
CA VAL A 18 -6.82 4.94 2.07
C VAL A 18 -7.96 5.88 2.48
N ILE A 19 -7.80 7.19 2.32
CA ILE A 19 -8.87 8.17 2.60
C ILE A 19 -10.08 7.92 1.68
N GLN A 20 -9.86 7.72 0.37
CA GLN A 20 -10.93 7.43 -0.58
C GLN A 20 -11.68 6.14 -0.24
N PHE A 21 -10.97 5.10 0.21
CA PHE A 21 -11.58 3.83 0.64
C PHE A 21 -12.51 4.03 1.84
N ILE A 22 -12.04 4.76 2.85
CA ILE A 22 -12.82 5.04 4.05
C ILE A 22 -14.08 5.84 3.70
N LEU A 23 -13.97 6.86 2.84
CA LEU A 23 -15.12 7.66 2.38
C LEU A 23 -16.13 6.83 1.57
N CYS A 24 -15.66 5.91 0.72
CA CYS A 24 -16.53 5.00 0.00
C CYS A 24 -17.30 4.11 0.98
N PHE A 25 -16.61 3.53 1.96
CA PHE A 25 -17.21 2.65 2.96
C PHE A 25 -18.27 3.35 3.82
N THR A 26 -18.02 4.58 4.28
CA THR A 26 -19.01 5.33 5.08
C THR A 26 -20.28 5.62 4.28
N SER A 27 -20.16 5.94 2.99
CA SER A 27 -21.32 6.14 2.11
C SER A 27 -22.17 4.88 1.91
N TYR A 28 -21.53 3.69 1.91
CA TYR A 28 -22.22 2.41 1.82
C TYR A 28 -23.06 2.10 3.07
N THR A 29 -22.52 2.36 4.27
CA THR A 29 -23.25 2.11 5.53
C THR A 29 -24.53 2.94 5.66
N ALA A 30 -24.58 4.12 5.04
CA ALA A 30 -25.76 4.99 5.06
C ALA A 30 -26.86 4.55 4.06
N ARG A 31 -26.52 3.69 3.08
CA ARG A 31 -27.40 3.28 1.97
C ARG A 31 -27.66 1.76 1.99
N GLU A 32 -27.70 1.16 3.17
CA GLU A 32 -27.67 -0.29 3.41
C GLU A 32 -28.83 -1.13 2.87
N HIS A 33 -29.85 -0.58 2.18
CA HIS A 33 -31.08 -1.36 1.96
C HIS A 33 -31.70 -1.43 0.55
N GLN A 34 -31.10 -0.91 -0.53
CA GLN A 34 -31.76 -1.02 -1.85
C GLN A 34 -30.93 -1.56 -3.03
N TYR A 35 -29.60 -1.59 -3.00
CA TYR A 35 -28.78 -2.07 -4.14
C TYR A 35 -27.47 -2.77 -3.70
N SER A 36 -27.57 -3.72 -2.76
CA SER A 36 -26.45 -4.18 -1.92
C SER A 36 -25.29 -4.90 -2.62
N ASN A 37 -25.47 -5.47 -3.83
CA ASN A 37 -24.44 -6.35 -4.39
C ASN A 37 -23.79 -5.84 -5.69
N LEU A 38 -24.52 -5.17 -6.60
CA LEU A 38 -23.97 -4.84 -7.92
C LEU A 38 -22.91 -3.73 -7.88
N CYS A 39 -23.12 -2.70 -7.06
CA CYS A 39 -22.19 -1.58 -6.97
C CYS A 39 -20.87 -2.02 -6.32
N LEU A 40 -20.93 -2.90 -5.31
CA LEU A 40 -19.76 -3.38 -4.57
C LEU A 40 -18.93 -4.33 -5.44
N VAL A 41 -19.58 -5.20 -6.22
CA VAL A 41 -18.91 -6.08 -7.18
C VAL A 41 -18.17 -5.31 -8.28
N GLN A 42 -18.63 -4.11 -8.65
CA GLN A 42 -17.99 -3.31 -9.71
C GLN A 42 -16.88 -2.39 -9.20
N THR A 43 -17.02 -1.79 -8.01
CA THR A 43 -16.02 -0.85 -7.47
C THR A 43 -14.84 -1.51 -6.78
N PHE A 44 -15.05 -2.67 -6.15
CA PHE A 44 -14.03 -3.40 -5.42
C PHE A 44 -12.85 -3.91 -6.28
N PRO A 45 -13.05 -4.50 -7.48
CA PRO A 45 -11.93 -4.96 -8.31
C PRO A 45 -11.07 -3.81 -8.82
N ALA A 46 -11.67 -2.66 -9.15
CA ALA A 46 -10.92 -1.48 -9.57
C ALA A 46 -10.03 -0.94 -8.42
N PHE A 47 -10.57 -0.91 -7.20
CA PHE A 47 -9.81 -0.49 -6.01
C PHE A 47 -8.65 -1.45 -5.71
N LEU A 48 -8.86 -2.75 -5.85
CA LEU A 48 -7.82 -3.77 -5.64
C LEU A 48 -6.66 -3.59 -6.63
N ILE A 49 -6.96 -3.36 -7.91
CA ILE A 49 -5.93 -3.13 -8.93
C ILE A 49 -5.09 -1.89 -8.59
N ILE A 50 -5.74 -0.77 -8.25
CA ILE A 50 -5.06 0.48 -7.91
C ILE A 50 -4.19 0.30 -6.65
N TRP A 51 -4.72 -0.38 -5.63
CA TRP A 51 -4.00 -0.71 -4.40
C TRP A 51 -2.75 -1.55 -4.69
N LEU A 52 -2.88 -2.60 -5.49
CA LEU A 52 -1.78 -3.49 -5.85
C LEU A 52 -0.67 -2.74 -6.60
N VAL A 53 -1.03 -1.90 -7.58
CA VAL A 53 -0.06 -1.10 -8.35
C VAL A 53 0.76 -0.19 -7.44
N ILE A 54 0.14 0.42 -6.43
CA ILE A 54 0.83 1.35 -5.54
C ILE A 54 1.67 0.62 -4.50
N LEU A 55 1.23 -0.54 -4.03
CA LEU A 55 2.08 -1.40 -3.19
C LEU A 55 3.35 -1.82 -3.94
N LEU A 56 3.23 -2.26 -5.20
CA LEU A 56 4.39 -2.60 -6.04
C LEU A 56 5.33 -1.41 -6.22
N ALA A 57 4.75 -0.23 -6.45
CA ALA A 57 5.50 1.00 -6.67
C ALA A 57 6.23 1.50 -5.41
N GLU A 58 5.64 1.33 -4.23
CA GLU A 58 6.25 1.66 -2.93
C GLU A 58 7.38 0.70 -2.58
N THR A 59 7.20 -0.60 -2.85
CA THR A 59 8.24 -1.62 -2.64
C THR A 59 9.35 -1.58 -3.69
N ASN A 60 9.31 -0.61 -4.61
CA ASN A 60 10.25 -0.47 -5.74
C ASN A 60 10.44 -1.80 -6.50
N ARG A 61 9.36 -2.55 -6.75
CA ARG A 61 9.45 -3.81 -7.50
C ARG A 61 9.01 -3.66 -8.95
N THR A 62 9.53 -4.53 -9.80
CA THR A 62 9.22 -4.57 -11.24
C THR A 62 7.70 -4.51 -11.43
N PRO A 63 7.18 -3.60 -12.25
CA PRO A 63 7.86 -2.79 -13.29
C PRO A 63 8.33 -1.39 -12.84
N PHE A 64 8.18 -1.00 -11.57
CA PHE A 64 8.49 0.35 -11.07
C PHE A 64 9.87 0.47 -10.41
N ASP A 65 10.76 -0.47 -10.73
CA ASP A 65 12.07 -0.63 -10.11
C ASP A 65 13.19 0.07 -10.89
N PHE A 66 13.05 1.38 -11.10
CA PHE A 66 14.07 2.17 -11.82
C PHE A 66 15.32 2.42 -10.97
N SER A 67 15.20 2.47 -9.64
CA SER A 67 16.34 2.69 -8.75
C SER A 67 17.26 1.49 -8.64
N GLU A 68 16.72 0.26 -8.59
CA GLU A 68 17.56 -0.94 -8.56
C GLU A 68 18.10 -1.24 -9.98
N GLY A 69 17.27 -1.10 -11.02
CA GLY A 69 17.63 -1.34 -12.43
C GLY A 69 18.74 -0.42 -12.97
N GLU A 70 18.85 0.81 -12.46
CA GLU A 70 20.00 1.69 -12.76
C GLU A 70 21.26 1.31 -11.94
N SER A 71 21.08 0.73 -10.74
CA SER A 71 22.17 0.33 -9.85
C SER A 71 22.80 -1.02 -10.21
N GLU A 72 22.10 -1.90 -10.92
CA GLU A 72 22.68 -3.13 -11.49
C GLU A 72 23.64 -2.82 -12.66
N LEU A 73 23.42 -1.72 -13.37
CA LEU A 73 24.28 -1.27 -14.49
C LEU A 73 25.52 -0.50 -14.02
N VAL A 74 25.48 0.08 -12.82
CA VAL A 74 26.64 0.73 -12.18
C VAL A 74 26.59 0.34 -10.70
N SER A 75 27.26 -0.75 -10.36
CA SER A 75 27.19 -1.48 -9.07
C SER A 75 27.75 -0.73 -7.84
N GLY A 76 27.53 0.58 -7.72
CA GLY A 76 28.05 1.42 -6.63
C GLY A 76 27.65 0.92 -5.25
N PHE A 77 26.36 0.59 -5.04
CA PHE A 77 25.85 0.18 -3.73
C PHE A 77 26.29 -1.24 -3.32
N ASN A 78 26.38 -2.19 -4.25
CA ASN A 78 26.86 -3.56 -3.97
C ASN A 78 28.35 -3.61 -3.58
N ILE A 79 29.13 -2.59 -3.98
CA ILE A 79 30.55 -2.48 -3.65
C ILE A 79 30.75 -1.71 -2.34
N GLU A 80 29.94 -0.68 -2.09
CA GLU A 80 30.00 0.14 -0.87
C GLU A 80 29.46 -0.58 0.37
N TYR A 81 28.37 -1.34 0.23
CA TYR A 81 27.76 -2.10 1.32
C TYR A 81 28.14 -3.56 1.19
N ALA A 82 29.27 -3.94 1.80
CA ALA A 82 29.70 -5.33 1.88
C ALA A 82 29.17 -6.01 3.16
N SER A 83 29.01 -7.34 3.10
CA SER A 83 28.75 -8.22 4.25
C SER A 83 27.41 -7.93 4.96
N THR A 84 27.41 -7.51 6.22
CA THR A 84 26.20 -7.39 7.06
C THR A 84 25.28 -6.25 6.61
N GLY A 85 25.83 -5.13 6.13
CA GLY A 85 25.04 -3.98 5.67
C GLY A 85 24.15 -4.32 4.49
N PHE A 86 24.68 -5.11 3.55
CA PHE A 86 23.94 -5.65 2.42
C PHE A 86 22.75 -6.51 2.87
N VAL A 87 22.99 -7.45 3.80
CA VAL A 87 21.96 -8.35 4.30
C VAL A 87 20.82 -7.59 4.97
N LEU A 88 21.14 -6.57 5.78
CA LEU A 88 20.13 -5.78 6.48
C LEU A 88 19.24 -4.99 5.51
N ILE A 89 19.78 -4.53 4.39
CA ILE A 89 19.03 -3.71 3.44
C ILE A 89 18.01 -4.59 2.69
N PHE A 90 18.42 -5.76 2.20
CA PHE A 90 17.47 -6.73 1.62
C PHE A 90 16.46 -7.22 2.65
N LEU A 91 16.90 -7.52 3.88
CA LEU A 91 15.98 -7.94 4.94
C LEU A 91 14.90 -6.87 5.22
N SER A 92 15.29 -5.59 5.24
CA SER A 92 14.36 -4.48 5.47
C SER A 92 13.36 -4.33 4.33
N GLU A 93 13.79 -4.49 3.08
CA GLU A 93 12.91 -4.41 1.91
C GLU A 93 11.88 -5.56 1.92
N TYR A 94 12.32 -6.78 2.22
CA TYR A 94 11.43 -7.93 2.36
C TYR A 94 10.48 -7.82 3.56
N ALA A 95 10.93 -7.23 4.67
CA ALA A 95 10.06 -6.95 5.82
C ALA A 95 8.93 -5.98 5.45
N ILE A 96 9.22 -4.95 4.64
CA ILE A 96 8.24 -3.99 4.15
C ILE A 96 7.22 -4.67 3.22
N ILE A 97 7.67 -5.56 2.32
CA ILE A 97 6.77 -6.36 1.47
C ILE A 97 5.81 -7.20 2.32
N LEU A 98 6.30 -7.86 3.38
CA LEU A 98 5.46 -8.65 4.28
C LEU A 98 4.44 -7.77 5.01
N LEU A 99 4.83 -6.58 5.48
CA LEU A 99 3.91 -5.63 6.12
C LEU A 99 2.78 -5.19 5.18
N PHE A 100 3.11 -4.87 3.92
CA PHE A 100 2.09 -4.48 2.94
C PHE A 100 1.18 -5.63 2.51
N SER A 101 1.72 -6.85 2.40
CA SER A 101 0.90 -8.03 2.10
C SER A 101 -0.13 -8.30 3.21
N SER A 102 0.26 -8.17 4.49
CA SER A 102 -0.66 -8.37 5.61
C SER A 102 -1.69 -7.25 5.75
N SER A 103 -1.33 -5.99 5.45
CA SER A 103 -2.29 -4.89 5.44
C SER A 103 -3.32 -5.03 4.32
N SER A 104 -2.92 -5.56 3.15
CA SER A 104 -3.87 -5.84 2.06
C SER A 104 -4.94 -6.85 2.48
N VAL A 105 -4.57 -7.90 3.21
CA VAL A 105 -5.52 -8.88 3.76
C VAL A 105 -6.52 -8.19 4.68
N LEU A 106 -6.09 -7.26 5.53
CA LEU A 106 -6.99 -6.51 6.41
C LEU A 106 -8.00 -5.62 5.67
N PHE A 107 -7.61 -5.01 4.53
CA PHE A 107 -8.51 -4.17 3.75
C PHE A 107 -9.50 -4.97 2.91
N PHE A 108 -9.09 -6.13 2.38
CA PHE A 108 -9.86 -6.86 1.37
C PHE A 108 -10.58 -8.11 1.90
N THR A 109 -10.20 -8.66 3.05
CA THR A 109 -10.92 -9.80 3.63
C THR A 109 -12.19 -9.35 4.35
N ASN A 110 -13.28 -10.03 4.01
CA ASN A 110 -14.64 -9.67 4.39
C ASN A 110 -15.01 -10.21 5.79
N THR A 111 -14.16 -9.99 6.79
CA THR A 111 -14.47 -10.34 8.18
C THR A 111 -14.65 -9.05 8.99
N ASN A 112 -15.87 -8.52 8.98
CA ASN A 112 -16.33 -7.36 9.77
C ASN A 112 -15.67 -6.01 9.45
N LEU A 113 -15.67 -5.61 8.17
CA LEU A 113 -15.27 -4.25 7.72
C LEU A 113 -15.97 -3.11 8.50
N PHE A 114 -17.20 -3.33 8.98
CA PHE A 114 -17.95 -2.37 9.81
C PHE A 114 -17.31 -2.10 11.19
N SER A 115 -16.68 -3.12 11.78
CA SER A 115 -15.94 -2.97 13.04
C SER A 115 -14.57 -2.32 12.83
N TYR A 116 -13.94 -2.57 11.68
CA TYR A 116 -12.63 -2.03 11.31
C TYR A 116 -12.67 -0.55 10.93
N SER A 117 -13.66 -0.11 10.13
CA SER A 117 -13.80 1.31 9.78
C SER A 117 -14.03 2.18 11.02
N ARG A 118 -14.85 1.72 11.99
CA ARG A 118 -15.04 2.38 13.29
C ARG A 118 -13.76 2.42 14.13
N ARG A 119 -12.91 1.40 14.03
CA ARG A 119 -11.64 1.32 14.79
C ARG A 119 -10.54 2.19 14.17
N LEU A 120 -10.45 2.24 12.84
CA LEU A 120 -9.54 3.11 12.09
C LEU A 120 -9.86 4.59 12.28
N ILE A 121 -11.14 4.98 12.24
CA ILE A 121 -11.55 6.38 12.50
C ILE A 121 -11.17 6.80 13.94
N ARG A 122 -11.30 5.91 14.92
CA ARG A 122 -10.86 6.18 16.30
C ARG A 122 -9.34 6.28 16.43
N ILE A 123 -8.58 5.48 15.69
CA ILE A 123 -7.11 5.53 15.71
C ILE A 123 -6.60 6.80 15.02
N CYS A 124 -7.19 7.21 13.90
CA CYS A 124 -6.85 8.48 13.23
C CYS A 124 -7.22 9.72 14.05
N LEU A 125 -8.33 9.69 14.80
CA LEU A 125 -8.72 10.81 15.68
C LEU A 125 -8.00 10.82 17.04
N ALA A 126 -7.44 9.69 17.48
CA ALA A 126 -6.70 9.60 18.75
C ALA A 126 -5.18 9.81 18.59
N GLY A 127 -4.69 9.95 17.36
CA GLY A 127 -3.28 10.17 17.03
C GLY A 127 -2.93 11.62 16.64
N VAL A 128 -3.86 12.56 16.83
CA VAL A 128 -3.62 14.02 16.78
C VAL A 128 -3.80 14.60 18.17
#